data_AF-A0A4S4CBU9-F1
#
_entry.id   AF-A0A4S4CBU9-F1
#
_cell.length_a   1.000
_cell.length_b   1.000
_cell.length_c   1.000
_cell.angle_alpha   90.00
_cell.angle_beta   90.00
_cell.angle_gamma   90.00
#
_symmetry.space_group_name_H-M   'P 1'
#
loop_
_entity.id
_entity.type
_entity.pdbx_description
1 polymer ?
#
loop_
_entity_poly.entity_id
_entity_poly.type
_entity_poly.pdbx_seq_one_letter_code
_entity_poly.pdbx_strand_id
1 'polypeptide(L)'
;MLRIRTVLTLLALLGLPAPAHAQNDKPEPTRVTSQTCGAYTLKLEQNGFGDPLDRVTVMRGAVTYGTVEDTMVSVDFCRDVTGDGVPEVLLAGFSGGAHCCFTHTLYSLTSPPQRLLTAFSAHTDTLDVRQLDGKGPYELVGADWRFAYAYGLSFAESAPLPVVYSYLPVAGGPPVYVENTRAFPGFLRGYVQGMNSGEAFGGGILAEFAARVIAAPTTADMYVQGLKAPYRDWLLNYGPDIRASLGDVGMYDWPARAGVNPDAPRSGLGGSFSAPGTREYLALVGQATGPAAPDTAMQGGHASTGTLKLYRAQGGAVTAGPALQTVPMLSDPSGYVDSAWWPAFAVRRQGGRDDVIVRDARSGSVRYTTHRVSGTALSALTDDPLAVAATLLGDLSNVARQVASSYARPTPPRTAAQKAQVQQRIDAALTRARPWAALTDATLDLPHLGDFSVGAIEMPTDAADHAQIMATAEVGYADAKTDSEYIFGPRYTVTIDLTRGDQGWTVTKWTLTPRTGEVTTN
;
A
#
# COMPACT_ATOMS: atom_id res chain seq x y z
N MET A 1 -30.58 -64.79 -62.21
CA MET A 1 -31.70 -65.19 -61.36
C MET A 1 -31.17 -65.56 -59.98
N LEU A 2 -31.75 -64.90 -58.97
CA LEU A 2 -31.62 -65.06 -57.51
C LEU A 2 -30.92 -66.32 -56.96
N ARG A 3 -30.01 -66.10 -55.99
CA ARG A 3 -30.16 -66.63 -54.63
C ARG A 3 -29.32 -65.85 -53.62
N ILE A 4 -30.04 -65.21 -52.70
CA ILE A 4 -29.60 -64.53 -51.48
C ILE A 4 -29.16 -65.58 -50.46
N ARG A 5 -28.01 -65.37 -49.78
CA ARG A 5 -27.78 -65.83 -48.40
C ARG A 5 -26.94 -64.80 -47.62
N THR A 6 -27.61 -64.27 -46.62
CA THR A 6 -27.22 -63.53 -45.40
C THR A 6 -26.11 -64.22 -44.60
N VAL A 7 -25.52 -63.50 -43.63
CA VAL A 7 -24.72 -63.92 -42.43
C VAL A 7 -23.31 -63.28 -42.48
N LEU A 8 -22.75 -62.58 -41.48
CA LEU A 8 -23.15 -62.13 -40.14
C LEU A 8 -22.25 -60.94 -39.79
N THR A 9 -22.82 -59.87 -39.22
CA THR A 9 -22.08 -58.72 -38.70
C THR A 9 -21.49 -59.06 -37.33
N LEU A 10 -20.17 -59.04 -37.17
CA LEU A 10 -19.52 -59.07 -35.86
C LEU A 10 -19.11 -57.63 -35.49
N LEU A 11 -19.96 -56.94 -34.73
CA LEU A 11 -19.63 -55.66 -34.11
C LEU A 11 -18.84 -55.94 -32.83
N ALA A 12 -17.54 -55.65 -32.84
CA ALA A 12 -16.73 -55.63 -31.63
C ALA A 12 -17.12 -54.40 -30.79
N LEU A 13 -17.89 -54.60 -29.71
CA LEU A 13 -18.03 -53.59 -28.66
C LEU A 13 -16.72 -53.49 -27.90
N LEU A 14 -15.93 -52.47 -28.20
CA LEU A 14 -14.87 -51.97 -27.32
C LEU A 14 -15.52 -51.46 -26.04
N GLY A 15 -15.32 -52.18 -24.94
CA GLY A 15 -15.68 -51.71 -23.60
C GLY A 15 -14.85 -50.48 -23.25
N LEU A 16 -15.45 -49.30 -23.32
CA LEU A 16 -14.90 -48.10 -22.71
C LEU A 16 -14.93 -48.30 -21.19
N PRO A 17 -13.82 -48.09 -20.45
CA PRO A 17 -13.87 -48.05 -19.00
C PRO A 17 -14.83 -46.91 -18.60
N ALA A 18 -15.79 -47.23 -17.72
CA ALA A 18 -16.62 -46.20 -17.10
C ALA A 18 -15.69 -45.17 -16.45
N PRO A 19 -15.98 -43.86 -16.57
CA PRO A 19 -15.20 -42.84 -15.91
C PRO A 19 -15.19 -43.16 -14.42
N ALA A 20 -14.00 -43.31 -13.84
CA ALA A 20 -13.84 -43.30 -12.40
C ALA A 20 -14.42 -41.97 -11.92
N HIS A 21 -15.58 -42.02 -11.28
CA HIS A 21 -16.09 -40.89 -10.52
C HIS A 21 -15.07 -40.66 -9.40
N ALA A 22 -14.18 -39.69 -9.59
CA ALA A 22 -13.51 -39.08 -8.46
C ALA A 22 -14.63 -38.57 -7.54
N GLN A 23 -14.82 -39.25 -6.41
CA GLN A 23 -15.70 -38.79 -5.35
C GLN A 23 -15.16 -37.41 -4.93
N ASN A 24 -15.86 -36.36 -5.36
CA ASN A 24 -15.66 -34.98 -4.91
C ASN A 24 -16.16 -34.83 -3.47
N ASP A 25 -15.75 -35.73 -2.58
CA ASP A 25 -16.07 -35.63 -1.16
C ASP A 25 -15.18 -34.52 -0.62
N LYS A 26 -15.71 -33.29 -0.65
CA LYS A 26 -15.10 -32.18 0.08
C LYS A 26 -14.97 -32.63 1.54
N PRO A 27 -13.79 -32.50 2.16
CA PRO A 27 -13.61 -32.86 3.55
C PRO A 27 -14.67 -32.18 4.42
N GLU A 28 -15.31 -32.93 5.33
CA GLU A 28 -16.22 -32.33 6.30
C GLU A 28 -15.46 -31.42 7.27
N PRO A 29 -16.08 -30.33 7.76
CA PRO A 29 -15.45 -29.46 8.74
C PRO A 29 -15.03 -30.23 10.00
N THR A 30 -13.82 -30.00 10.48
CA THR A 30 -13.36 -30.59 11.76
C THR A 30 -14.21 -30.13 12.94
N ARG A 31 -14.80 -28.93 12.86
CA ARG A 31 -15.72 -28.38 13.86
C ARG A 31 -16.75 -27.47 13.21
N VAL A 32 -18.01 -27.63 13.61
CA VAL A 32 -19.09 -26.70 13.26
C VAL A 32 -19.68 -26.14 14.55
N THR A 33 -19.76 -24.81 14.65
CA THR A 33 -20.44 -24.13 15.75
C THR A 33 -21.42 -23.10 15.20
N SER A 34 -22.48 -22.83 15.95
CA SER A 34 -23.46 -21.82 15.59
C SER A 34 -23.79 -20.98 16.81
N GLN A 35 -23.93 -19.68 16.61
CA GLN A 35 -24.40 -18.75 17.62
C GLN A 35 -25.36 -17.73 17.02
N THR A 36 -26.23 -17.17 17.83
CA THR A 36 -27.18 -16.14 17.38
C THR A 36 -26.66 -14.74 17.67
N CYS A 37 -26.84 -13.83 16.72
CA CYS A 37 -26.64 -12.39 16.90
C CYS A 37 -27.89 -11.66 16.40
N GLY A 38 -28.70 -11.13 17.32
CA GLY A 38 -30.03 -10.64 16.99
C GLY A 38 -30.89 -11.72 16.30
N ALA A 39 -31.43 -11.40 15.13
CA ALA A 39 -32.26 -12.31 14.33
C ALA A 39 -31.46 -13.25 13.42
N TYR A 40 -30.13 -13.21 13.45
CA TYR A 40 -29.24 -13.94 12.55
C TYR A 40 -28.51 -15.07 13.27
N THR A 41 -28.24 -16.14 12.52
CA THR A 41 -27.36 -17.24 12.90
C THR A 41 -26.00 -17.00 12.27
N LEU A 42 -24.95 -17.03 13.08
CA LEU A 42 -23.56 -17.05 12.68
C LEU A 42 -23.10 -18.51 12.72
N LYS A 43 -22.88 -19.12 11.56
CA LYS A 43 -22.40 -20.51 11.44
C LYS A 43 -20.90 -20.48 11.16
N LEU A 44 -20.11 -21.05 12.05
CA LEU A 44 -18.65 -21.19 11.91
C LEU A 44 -18.33 -22.65 11.55
N GLU A 45 -17.56 -22.85 10.50
CA GLU A 45 -17.07 -24.13 10.01
C GLU A 45 -15.54 -24.06 10.00
N GLN A 46 -14.87 -24.92 10.76
CA GLN A 46 -13.43 -24.84 11.02
C GLN A 46 -12.72 -26.13 10.62
N ASN A 47 -11.54 -26.00 10.04
CA ASN A 47 -10.68 -27.06 9.50
C ASN A 47 -9.26 -27.05 10.06
N GLY A 48 -8.93 -26.12 10.98
CA GLY A 48 -7.67 -26.15 11.73
C GLY A 48 -6.45 -26.05 10.82
N PHE A 49 -6.42 -25.03 9.95
CA PHE A 49 -5.43 -24.80 8.89
C PHE A 49 -5.47 -25.77 7.70
N GLY A 50 -6.39 -26.74 7.67
CA GLY A 50 -6.59 -27.62 6.52
C GLY A 50 -7.50 -27.03 5.44
N ASP A 51 -7.55 -27.69 4.28
CA ASP A 51 -8.52 -27.40 3.23
C ASP A 51 -9.87 -28.10 3.50
N PRO A 52 -11.01 -27.45 3.21
CA PRO A 52 -11.15 -26.06 2.76
C PRO A 52 -10.90 -25.05 3.91
N LEU A 53 -10.72 -23.77 3.58
CA LEU A 53 -10.57 -22.68 4.57
C LEU A 53 -11.69 -22.67 5.63
N ASP A 54 -11.37 -22.16 6.82
CA ASP A 54 -12.34 -21.83 7.86
C ASP A 54 -13.33 -20.79 7.32
N ARG A 55 -14.58 -20.86 7.78
CA ARG A 55 -15.67 -20.03 7.27
C ARG A 55 -16.62 -19.61 8.36
N VAL A 56 -17.01 -18.33 8.35
CA VAL A 56 -18.14 -17.83 9.11
C VAL A 56 -19.21 -17.28 8.17
N THR A 57 -20.44 -17.78 8.32
CA THR A 57 -21.59 -17.41 7.48
C THR A 57 -22.64 -16.70 8.31
N VAL A 58 -23.09 -15.53 7.84
CA VAL A 58 -24.19 -14.75 8.42
C VAL A 58 -25.50 -15.14 7.73
N MET A 59 -26.42 -15.74 8.48
CA MET A 59 -27.63 -16.36 7.94
C MET A 59 -28.90 -15.87 8.65
N ARG A 60 -30.02 -15.81 7.93
CA ARG A 60 -31.37 -15.72 8.53
C ARG A 60 -32.27 -16.78 7.90
N GLY A 61 -32.68 -17.76 8.70
CA GLY A 61 -33.31 -18.98 8.16
C GLY A 61 -32.35 -19.69 7.19
N ALA A 62 -32.81 -19.96 5.97
CA ALA A 62 -32.02 -20.61 4.92
C ALA A 62 -31.24 -19.62 4.02
N VAL A 63 -31.36 -18.31 4.26
CA VAL A 63 -30.72 -17.28 3.41
C VAL A 63 -29.37 -16.87 4.01
N THR A 64 -28.33 -16.97 3.20
CA THR A 64 -26.99 -16.43 3.49
C THR A 64 -26.88 -14.99 3.02
N TYR A 65 -26.40 -14.11 3.88
CA TYR A 65 -26.22 -12.68 3.60
C TYR A 65 -24.75 -12.27 3.50
N GLY A 66 -23.84 -13.03 4.11
CA GLY A 66 -22.41 -12.76 4.04
C GLY A 66 -21.62 -13.98 4.49
N THR A 67 -20.41 -14.10 3.96
CA THR A 67 -19.47 -15.15 4.30
C THR A 67 -18.09 -14.53 4.38
N VAL A 68 -17.35 -14.83 5.46
CA VAL A 68 -15.91 -14.59 5.55
C VAL A 68 -15.24 -15.95 5.58
N GLU A 69 -14.22 -16.12 4.72
CA GLU A 69 -13.41 -17.32 4.61
C GLU A 69 -11.95 -16.94 4.79
N ASP A 70 -11.23 -17.68 5.62
CA ASP A 70 -9.80 -17.49 5.80
C ASP A 70 -9.16 -18.74 6.44
N THR A 71 -7.84 -18.74 6.66
CA THR A 71 -7.16 -19.88 7.30
C THR A 71 -7.69 -20.13 8.71
N MET A 72 -8.04 -19.08 9.43
CA MET A 72 -8.88 -19.15 10.63
C MET A 72 -9.88 -18.00 10.61
N VAL A 73 -11.07 -18.23 11.17
CA VAL A 73 -12.07 -17.16 11.35
C VAL A 73 -12.59 -17.12 12.79
N SER A 74 -12.96 -15.93 13.24
CA SER A 74 -13.62 -15.70 14.53
C SER A 74 -14.80 -14.75 14.40
N VAL A 75 -15.70 -14.83 15.39
CA VAL A 75 -16.65 -13.78 15.69
C VAL A 75 -16.14 -13.07 16.94
N ASP A 76 -15.70 -11.83 16.79
CA ASP A 76 -15.08 -11.08 17.89
C ASP A 76 -16.15 -10.51 18.83
N PHE A 77 -17.19 -9.89 18.26
CA PHE A 77 -18.32 -9.41 19.04
C PHE A 77 -19.63 -9.41 18.25
N CYS A 78 -20.72 -9.38 19.02
CA CYS A 78 -22.08 -9.10 18.57
C CYS A 78 -22.70 -8.06 19.51
N ARG A 79 -22.83 -6.81 19.07
CA ARG A 79 -23.45 -5.73 19.86
C ARG A 79 -23.77 -4.52 18.98
N ASP A 80 -24.70 -3.70 19.43
CA ASP A 80 -25.00 -2.40 18.82
C ASP A 80 -23.82 -1.45 19.09
N VAL A 81 -23.09 -1.11 18.02
CA VAL A 81 -22.01 -0.11 18.05
C VAL A 81 -22.41 1.18 17.35
N THR A 82 -23.49 1.19 16.58
CA THR A 82 -23.99 2.38 15.87
C THR A 82 -24.95 3.21 16.71
N GLY A 83 -25.53 2.62 17.77
CA GLY A 83 -26.52 3.23 18.65
C GLY A 83 -27.93 3.28 18.05
N ASP A 84 -28.22 2.52 16.99
CA ASP A 84 -29.52 2.51 16.31
C ASP A 84 -30.46 1.40 16.80
N GLY A 85 -30.03 0.59 17.78
CA GLY A 85 -30.77 -0.54 18.33
C GLY A 85 -30.65 -1.84 17.52
N VAL A 86 -29.89 -1.84 16.42
CA VAL A 86 -29.56 -3.02 15.63
C VAL A 86 -28.15 -3.50 16.02
N PRO A 87 -27.95 -4.80 16.32
CA PRO A 87 -26.61 -5.28 16.63
C PRO A 87 -25.74 -5.34 15.38
N GLU A 88 -24.47 -4.98 15.52
CA GLU A 88 -23.42 -5.31 14.57
C GLU A 88 -22.69 -6.58 14.98
N VAL A 89 -22.15 -7.30 13.99
CA VAL A 89 -21.22 -8.40 14.18
C VAL A 89 -19.86 -8.05 13.58
N LEU A 90 -18.80 -8.18 14.37
CA LEU A 90 -17.42 -8.12 13.89
C LEU A 90 -16.90 -9.52 13.67
N LEU A 91 -16.46 -9.79 12.44
CA LEU A 91 -15.84 -11.03 12.02
C LEU A 91 -14.36 -10.77 11.77
N ALA A 92 -13.49 -11.67 12.20
CA ALA A 92 -12.07 -11.61 11.84
C ALA A 92 -11.69 -12.83 11.00
N GLY A 93 -10.88 -12.60 9.97
CA GLY A 93 -10.16 -13.61 9.22
C GLY A 93 -8.67 -13.50 9.52
N PHE A 94 -8.02 -14.63 9.73
CA PHE A 94 -6.57 -14.74 9.84
C PHE A 94 -6.04 -15.60 8.70
N SER A 95 -5.13 -15.02 7.92
CA SER A 95 -4.53 -15.64 6.72
C SER A 95 -3.50 -16.74 6.97
N GLY A 96 -3.21 -17.11 8.21
CA GLY A 96 -2.22 -18.15 8.51
C GLY A 96 -0.77 -17.69 8.34
N GLY A 97 -0.52 -16.44 7.93
CA GLY A 97 0.82 -15.89 7.82
C GLY A 97 1.58 -15.93 9.14
N ALA A 98 2.91 -16.11 9.08
CA ALA A 98 3.79 -16.16 10.26
C ALA A 98 3.69 -14.93 11.17
N HIS A 99 3.10 -13.85 10.65
CA HIS A 99 2.90 -12.60 11.35
C HIS A 99 1.41 -12.28 11.49
N CYS A 100 0.52 -13.25 11.65
CA CYS A 100 -0.83 -12.98 12.14
C CYS A 100 -1.62 -11.94 11.30
N CYS A 101 -1.62 -11.99 9.96
CA CYS A 101 -2.27 -10.95 9.15
C CYS A 101 -3.80 -11.08 9.21
N PHE A 102 -4.43 -10.20 9.98
CA PHE A 102 -5.87 -10.14 10.21
C PHE A 102 -6.60 -9.19 9.25
N THR A 103 -7.80 -9.60 8.87
CA THR A 103 -8.79 -8.76 8.22
C THR A 103 -10.09 -8.79 9.02
N HIS A 104 -10.60 -7.61 9.37
CA HIS A 104 -11.85 -7.47 10.10
C HIS A 104 -12.97 -7.01 9.17
N THR A 105 -14.13 -7.66 9.27
CA THR A 105 -15.35 -7.28 8.55
C THR A 105 -16.48 -7.04 9.53
N LEU A 106 -17.03 -5.82 9.53
CA LEU A 106 -18.19 -5.45 10.37
C LEU A 106 -19.45 -5.47 9.53
N TYR A 107 -20.48 -6.19 9.99
CA TYR A 107 -21.82 -6.12 9.42
C TYR A 107 -22.80 -5.55 10.44
N SER A 108 -23.60 -4.57 10.03
CA SER A 108 -24.85 -4.25 10.72
C SER A 108 -25.89 -5.30 10.34
N LEU A 109 -26.57 -5.83 11.35
CA LEU A 109 -27.60 -6.85 11.17
C LEU A 109 -28.98 -6.24 10.94
N THR A 110 -29.01 -5.17 10.15
CA THR A 110 -30.23 -4.66 9.52
C THR A 110 -30.86 -5.73 8.64
N SER A 111 -32.04 -5.47 8.07
CA SER A 111 -32.73 -6.44 7.21
C SER A 111 -32.96 -5.82 5.83
N PRO A 112 -32.10 -6.12 4.82
CA PRO A 112 -30.97 -7.07 4.85
C PRO A 112 -29.73 -6.54 5.59
N PRO A 113 -28.80 -7.40 6.03
CA PRO A 113 -27.54 -6.97 6.63
C PRO A 113 -26.73 -6.09 5.69
N GLN A 114 -25.97 -5.18 6.27
CA GLN A 114 -25.12 -4.24 5.56
C GLN A 114 -23.69 -4.33 6.07
N ARG A 115 -22.72 -4.50 5.17
CA ARG A 115 -21.30 -4.39 5.54
C ARG A 115 -20.98 -2.91 5.82
N LEU A 116 -20.49 -2.64 7.02
CA LEU A 116 -20.13 -1.30 7.48
C LEU A 116 -18.62 -1.04 7.46
N LEU A 117 -17.79 -2.09 7.49
CA LEU A 117 -16.33 -1.98 7.49
C LEU A 117 -15.71 -3.23 6.88
N THR A 118 -14.64 -3.04 6.11
CA THR A 118 -13.59 -4.04 5.89
C THR A 118 -12.27 -3.34 6.21
N ALA A 119 -11.50 -3.87 7.15
CA ALA A 119 -10.21 -3.29 7.55
C ALA A 119 -9.13 -4.39 7.56
N PHE A 120 -8.06 -4.16 6.81
CA PHE A 120 -6.83 -4.94 6.97
C PHE A 120 -6.08 -4.36 8.16
N SER A 121 -6.11 -5.07 9.27
CA SER A 121 -5.56 -4.63 10.56
C SER A 121 -4.19 -5.25 10.86
N ALA A 122 -3.66 -6.00 9.90
CA ALA A 122 -2.35 -6.65 9.95
C ALA A 122 -2.19 -7.42 11.27
N HIS A 123 -1.27 -7.01 12.14
CA HIS A 123 -0.94 -7.75 13.37
C HIS A 123 -1.88 -7.47 14.55
N THR A 124 -3.08 -6.97 14.30
CA THR A 124 -4.09 -6.66 15.33
C THR A 124 -5.16 -7.73 15.29
N ASP A 125 -5.35 -8.48 16.37
CA ASP A 125 -6.30 -9.59 16.43
C ASP A 125 -7.76 -9.14 16.54
N THR A 126 -8.04 -7.96 17.10
CA THR A 126 -9.40 -7.42 17.23
C THR A 126 -9.49 -5.91 17.04
N LEU A 127 -10.71 -5.40 16.88
CA LEU A 127 -11.02 -3.96 16.93
C LEU A 127 -11.73 -3.61 18.23
N ASP A 128 -11.09 -2.79 19.04
CA ASP A 128 -11.60 -2.32 20.32
C ASP A 128 -12.75 -1.34 20.13
N VAL A 129 -13.92 -1.63 20.68
CA VAL A 129 -15.04 -0.67 20.69
C VAL A 129 -14.89 0.28 21.86
N ARG A 130 -14.77 1.57 21.60
CA ARG A 130 -14.57 2.61 22.61
C ARG A 130 -15.43 3.82 22.31
N GLN A 131 -15.85 4.51 23.36
CA GLN A 131 -16.50 5.81 23.22
C GLN A 131 -15.43 6.89 23.44
N LEU A 132 -14.95 7.51 22.36
CA LEU A 132 -13.83 8.46 22.39
C LEU A 132 -14.28 9.92 22.34
N ASP A 133 -15.46 10.23 21.77
CA ASP A 133 -15.97 11.59 21.68
C ASP A 133 -17.11 11.91 22.69
N GLY A 134 -17.57 10.89 23.41
CA GLY A 134 -18.59 10.98 24.45
C GLY A 134 -20.04 10.98 23.95
N LYS A 135 -20.30 10.68 22.67
CA LYS A 135 -21.64 10.78 22.08
C LYS A 135 -21.85 9.82 20.91
N GLY A 136 -23.12 9.47 20.66
CA GLY A 136 -23.51 8.76 19.43
C GLY A 136 -22.91 7.35 19.31
N PRO A 137 -22.62 6.90 18.07
CA PRO A 137 -21.94 5.63 17.79
C PRO A 137 -20.63 5.50 18.57
N TYR A 138 -20.19 4.27 18.81
CA TYR A 138 -18.85 4.01 19.31
C TYR A 138 -17.82 4.15 18.17
N GLU A 139 -16.58 4.44 18.53
CA GLU A 139 -15.42 4.25 17.66
C GLU A 139 -14.92 2.81 17.72
N LEU A 140 -14.36 2.35 16.61
CA LEU A 140 -13.57 1.12 16.55
C LEU A 140 -12.09 1.49 16.51
N VAL A 141 -11.32 0.96 17.45
CA VAL A 141 -9.90 1.22 17.60
C VAL A 141 -9.13 -0.02 17.15
N GLY A 142 -8.32 0.15 16.12
CA GLY A 142 -7.38 -0.85 15.64
C GLY A 142 -5.95 -0.35 15.69
N ALA A 143 -5.09 -0.98 14.91
CA ALA A 143 -3.71 -0.57 14.76
C ALA A 143 -3.29 -0.58 13.29
N ASP A 144 -2.44 0.38 12.95
CA ASP A 144 -1.77 0.55 11.68
C ASP A 144 -0.31 0.14 11.85
N TRP A 145 0.02 -0.94 11.16
CA TRP A 145 1.32 -1.56 11.19
C TRP A 145 2.18 -1.20 9.98
N ARG A 146 1.95 -0.03 9.35
CA ARG A 146 2.77 0.46 8.22
C ARG A 146 4.27 0.56 8.53
N PHE A 147 4.65 0.56 9.81
CA PHE A 147 6.04 0.58 10.25
C PHE A 147 6.56 -0.77 10.72
N ALA A 148 5.79 -1.85 10.58
CA ALA A 148 6.29 -3.19 10.84
C ALA A 148 7.49 -3.48 9.93
N TYR A 149 8.62 -3.90 10.53
CA TYR A 149 9.89 -4.16 9.84
C TYR A 149 10.50 -2.94 9.13
N ALA A 150 9.97 -1.75 9.37
CA ALA A 150 10.45 -0.55 8.71
C ALA A 150 11.66 0.02 9.46
N TYR A 151 12.48 0.75 8.71
CA TYR A 151 13.51 1.64 9.28
C TYR A 151 14.53 0.93 10.17
N GLY A 152 14.87 -0.32 9.83
CA GLY A 152 15.84 -1.13 10.57
C GLY A 152 15.31 -1.75 11.86
N LEU A 153 14.00 -1.65 12.14
CA LEU A 153 13.39 -2.32 13.29
C LEU A 153 13.07 -3.79 12.97
N SER A 154 13.32 -4.67 13.93
CA SER A 154 12.72 -6.00 13.91
C SER A 154 11.22 -5.93 14.17
N PHE A 155 10.49 -7.02 13.94
CA PHE A 155 9.08 -7.09 14.33
C PHE A 155 8.86 -6.85 15.82
N ALA A 156 9.72 -7.45 16.65
CA ALA A 156 9.62 -7.37 18.11
C ALA A 156 9.79 -5.95 18.63
N GLU A 157 10.49 -5.10 17.88
CA GLU A 157 10.65 -3.69 18.18
C GLU A 157 9.68 -2.78 17.43
N SER A 158 8.90 -3.32 16.49
CA SER A 158 7.93 -2.54 15.74
C SER A 158 6.75 -2.18 16.65
N ALA A 159 6.32 -0.92 16.59
CA ALA A 159 5.15 -0.45 17.32
C ALA A 159 4.06 -0.01 16.35
N PRO A 160 2.78 -0.37 16.61
CA PRO A 160 1.69 0.10 15.80
C PRO A 160 1.35 1.57 16.09
N LEU A 161 0.82 2.26 15.08
CA LEU A 161 0.07 3.49 15.29
C LEU A 161 -1.39 3.14 15.56
N PRO A 162 -2.07 3.80 16.51
CA PRO A 162 -3.47 3.51 16.73
C PRO A 162 -4.31 4.08 15.58
N VAL A 163 -5.27 3.29 15.12
CA VAL A 163 -6.26 3.71 14.10
C VAL A 163 -7.60 3.87 14.77
N VAL A 164 -8.32 4.93 14.42
CA VAL A 164 -9.70 5.12 14.89
C VAL A 164 -10.62 5.13 13.69
N TYR A 165 -11.59 4.22 13.67
CA TYR A 165 -12.70 4.23 12.72
C TYR A 165 -13.93 4.85 13.38
N SER A 166 -14.55 5.84 12.72
CA SER A 166 -15.79 6.47 13.16
C SER A 166 -16.93 6.12 12.19
N TYR A 167 -18.15 5.98 12.71
CA TYR A 167 -19.35 5.79 11.89
C TYR A 167 -19.80 7.13 11.30
N LEU A 168 -19.48 7.39 10.03
CA LEU A 168 -19.72 8.68 9.37
C LEU A 168 -20.54 8.54 8.08
N PRO A 169 -21.30 9.58 7.69
CA PRO A 169 -21.95 9.63 6.38
C PRO A 169 -20.94 9.54 5.24
N VAL A 170 -21.32 8.83 4.17
CA VAL A 170 -20.57 8.77 2.91
C VAL A 170 -21.44 9.20 1.74
N ALA A 171 -20.82 9.70 0.67
CA ALA A 171 -21.56 10.20 -0.48
C ALA A 171 -22.35 9.08 -1.16
N GLY A 172 -23.66 9.26 -1.31
CA GLY A 172 -24.52 8.35 -2.06
C GLY A 172 -24.88 7.04 -1.35
N GLY A 173 -24.61 6.91 -0.04
CA GLY A 173 -24.92 5.69 0.71
C GLY A 173 -25.26 5.95 2.19
N PRO A 174 -25.71 4.90 2.91
CA PRO A 174 -25.82 4.93 4.36
C PRO A 174 -24.46 5.17 5.03
N PRO A 175 -24.42 5.66 6.28
CA PRO A 175 -23.16 5.81 7.01
C PRO A 175 -22.43 4.47 7.15
N VAL A 176 -21.10 4.53 7.20
CA VAL A 176 -20.20 3.38 7.34
C VAL A 176 -19.03 3.76 8.26
N TYR A 177 -18.30 2.76 8.75
CA TYR A 177 -17.08 3.03 9.51
C TYR A 177 -15.94 3.40 8.57
N VAL A 178 -15.30 4.53 8.86
CA VAL A 178 -14.25 5.15 8.05
C VAL A 178 -13.11 5.60 8.97
N GLU A 179 -11.87 5.50 8.51
CA GLU A 179 -10.69 5.97 9.22
C GLU A 179 -10.83 7.48 9.52
N ASN A 180 -10.85 7.80 10.80
CA ASN A 180 -11.00 9.14 11.33
C ASN A 180 -9.96 9.45 12.42
N THR A 181 -8.83 8.74 12.41
CA THR A 181 -7.72 8.82 13.38
C THR A 181 -7.33 10.27 13.73
N ARG A 182 -7.26 11.15 12.72
CA ARG A 182 -6.87 12.56 12.91
C ARG A 182 -7.89 13.41 13.66
N ALA A 183 -9.14 12.98 13.79
CA ALA A 183 -10.12 13.66 14.62
C ALA A 183 -9.89 13.44 16.13
N PHE A 184 -9.00 12.50 16.50
CA PHE A 184 -8.74 12.11 17.89
C PHE A 184 -7.27 12.33 18.31
N PRO A 185 -6.71 13.55 18.18
CA PRO A 185 -5.31 13.81 18.54
C PRO A 185 -5.03 13.60 20.03
N GLY A 186 -6.03 13.77 20.91
CA GLY A 186 -5.91 13.45 22.33
C GLY A 186 -5.69 11.96 22.59
N PHE A 187 -6.45 11.10 21.90
CA PHE A 187 -6.30 9.66 21.98
C PHE A 187 -4.95 9.20 21.43
N LEU A 188 -4.55 9.69 20.24
CA LEU A 188 -3.23 9.42 19.66
C LEU A 188 -2.11 9.68 20.67
N ARG A 189 -2.11 10.87 21.29
CA ARG A 189 -1.10 11.25 22.30
C ARG A 189 -1.14 10.35 23.54
N GLY A 190 -2.33 10.08 24.07
CA GLY A 190 -2.48 9.22 25.24
C GLY A 190 -1.98 7.78 24.98
N TYR A 191 -2.25 7.26 23.78
CA TYR A 191 -1.80 5.94 23.35
C TYR A 191 -0.27 5.83 23.31
N VAL A 192 0.41 6.76 22.64
CA VAL A 192 1.88 6.74 22.55
C VAL A 192 2.55 7.07 23.88
N GLN A 193 1.94 7.89 24.73
CA GLN A 193 2.42 8.12 26.10
C GLN A 193 2.32 6.85 26.96
N GLY A 194 1.23 6.10 26.84
CA GLY A 194 1.06 4.82 27.53
C GLY A 194 2.09 3.79 27.07
N MET A 195 2.29 3.68 25.76
CA MET A 195 3.31 2.80 25.15
C MET A 195 4.73 3.14 25.66
N ASN A 196 5.04 4.43 25.78
CA ASN A 196 6.35 4.91 26.21
C ASN A 196 6.45 5.15 27.74
N SER A 197 5.55 4.59 28.54
CA SER A 197 5.60 4.74 30.00
C SER A 197 6.72 3.94 30.67
N GLY A 198 7.29 2.95 29.96
CA GLY A 198 8.40 2.12 30.39
C GLY A 198 9.76 2.56 29.85
N GLU A 199 10.66 1.59 29.65
CA GLU A 199 11.94 1.84 29.00
C GLU A 199 11.74 2.21 27.53
N ALA A 200 12.50 3.21 27.05
CA ALA A 200 12.42 3.65 25.68
C ALA A 200 12.97 2.59 24.72
N PHE A 201 12.23 2.32 23.65
CA PHE A 201 12.62 1.39 22.58
C PHE A 201 12.32 2.03 21.20
N GLY A 202 12.92 1.48 20.14
CA GLY A 202 12.86 2.06 18.79
C GLY A 202 11.44 2.29 18.28
N GLY A 203 10.58 1.28 18.33
CA GLY A 203 9.17 1.41 17.90
C GLY A 203 8.39 2.45 18.68
N GLY A 204 8.52 2.48 20.01
CA GLY A 204 7.84 3.47 20.84
C GLY A 204 8.26 4.91 20.51
N ILE A 205 9.55 5.11 20.23
CA ILE A 205 10.09 6.41 19.81
C ILE A 205 9.55 6.82 18.44
N LEU A 206 9.47 5.88 17.50
CA LEU A 206 8.90 6.11 16.16
C LEU A 206 7.40 6.41 16.24
N ALA A 207 6.65 5.67 17.04
CA ALA A 207 5.23 5.89 17.23
C ALA A 207 4.95 7.29 17.80
N GLU A 208 5.73 7.73 18.79
CA GLU A 208 5.66 9.09 19.35
C GLU A 208 5.98 10.17 18.30
N PHE A 209 7.05 9.99 17.51
CA PHE A 209 7.38 10.91 16.42
C PHE A 209 6.26 10.99 15.39
N ALA A 210 5.73 9.84 14.95
CA ALA A 210 4.65 9.75 14.00
C ALA A 210 3.34 10.37 14.51
N ALA A 211 2.96 10.10 15.75
CA ALA A 211 1.80 10.74 16.38
C ALA A 211 1.93 12.26 16.39
N ARG A 212 3.14 12.79 16.63
CA ARG A 212 3.42 14.23 16.54
C ARG A 212 3.34 14.74 15.11
N VAL A 213 3.87 14.02 14.11
CA VAL A 213 3.71 14.38 12.70
C VAL A 213 2.23 14.43 12.30
N ILE A 214 1.41 13.50 12.80
CA ILE A 214 -0.03 13.45 12.50
C ILE A 214 -0.79 14.59 13.19
N ALA A 215 -0.55 14.80 14.50
CA ALA A 215 -1.38 15.65 15.35
C ALA A 215 -0.86 17.09 15.53
N ALA A 216 0.47 17.30 15.49
CA ALA A 216 1.11 18.58 15.74
C ALA A 216 2.50 18.65 15.06
N PRO A 217 2.58 18.78 13.72
CA PRO A 217 3.83 18.64 12.96
C PRO A 217 5.00 19.50 13.46
N THR A 218 4.73 20.70 13.95
CA THR A 218 5.73 21.63 14.50
C THR A 218 6.42 21.13 15.77
N THR A 219 5.81 20.17 16.47
CA THR A 219 6.37 19.58 17.70
C THR A 219 7.22 18.34 17.44
N ALA A 220 7.14 17.78 16.23
CA ALA A 220 7.88 16.56 15.88
C ALA A 220 9.39 16.82 15.85
N ASP A 221 9.84 17.96 15.32
CA ASP A 221 11.27 18.29 15.28
C ASP A 221 11.84 18.56 16.67
N MET A 222 11.10 19.27 17.53
CA MET A 222 11.50 19.49 18.93
C MET A 222 11.65 18.16 19.68
N TYR A 223 10.76 17.20 19.43
CA TYR A 223 10.86 15.86 20.00
C TYR A 223 12.15 15.17 19.55
N VAL A 224 12.46 15.17 18.26
CA VAL A 224 13.71 14.59 17.72
C VAL A 224 14.95 15.22 18.35
N GLN A 225 14.98 16.55 18.51
CA GLN A 225 16.12 17.25 19.13
C GLN A 225 16.33 16.86 20.61
N GLY A 226 15.25 16.54 21.32
CA GLY A 226 15.29 16.12 22.73
C GLY A 226 15.72 14.66 22.96
N LEU A 227 15.84 13.85 21.90
CA LEU A 227 16.23 12.44 22.02
C LEU A 227 17.73 12.27 22.30
N LYS A 228 18.07 11.12 22.91
CA LYS A 228 19.46 10.65 23.00
C LYS A 228 20.01 10.44 21.59
N ALA A 229 21.33 10.64 21.42
CA ALA A 229 21.99 10.62 20.12
C ALA A 229 21.63 9.42 19.23
N PRO A 230 21.63 8.15 19.69
CA PRO A 230 21.30 7.02 18.81
C PRO A 230 19.91 7.12 18.16
N TYR A 231 18.89 7.49 18.95
CA TYR A 231 17.52 7.62 18.43
C TYR A 231 17.29 8.91 17.64
N ARG A 232 17.98 9.99 18.02
CA ARG A 232 17.96 11.23 17.25
C ARG A 232 18.56 11.00 15.88
N ASP A 233 19.74 10.40 15.81
CA ASP A 233 20.46 10.15 14.56
C ASP A 233 19.68 9.17 13.68
N TRP A 234 19.06 8.15 14.28
CA TRP A 234 18.14 7.23 13.61
C TRP A 234 16.91 7.92 13.01
N LEU A 235 16.20 8.77 13.78
CA LEU A 235 15.06 9.51 13.25
C LEU A 235 15.47 10.61 12.28
N LEU A 236 16.68 11.18 12.39
CA LEU A 236 17.23 12.04 11.35
C LEU A 236 17.52 11.24 10.08
N ASN A 237 17.92 9.95 10.20
CA ASN A 237 18.11 9.05 9.07
C ASN A 237 16.80 8.65 8.37
N TYR A 238 15.72 8.34 9.09
CA TYR A 238 14.46 7.87 8.47
C TYR A 238 13.32 8.90 8.47
N GLY A 239 13.50 10.05 9.11
CA GLY A 239 12.47 11.07 9.30
C GLY A 239 11.75 11.51 8.02
N PRO A 240 12.47 11.81 6.91
CA PRO A 240 11.84 12.15 5.64
C PRO A 240 10.92 11.02 5.11
N ASP A 241 11.39 9.78 5.13
CA ASP A 241 10.61 8.60 4.72
C ASP A 241 9.37 8.42 5.60
N ILE A 242 9.52 8.55 6.92
CA ILE A 242 8.42 8.46 7.88
C ILE A 242 7.37 9.54 7.58
N ARG A 243 7.80 10.79 7.37
CA ARG A 243 6.87 11.90 7.04
C ARG A 243 6.13 11.65 5.73
N ALA A 244 6.83 11.15 4.71
CA ALA A 244 6.22 10.77 3.44
C ALA A 244 5.18 9.65 3.63
N SER A 245 5.54 8.58 4.33
CA SER A 245 4.65 7.46 4.66
C SER A 245 3.46 7.85 5.54
N LEU A 246 3.54 8.94 6.32
CA LEU A 246 2.43 9.44 7.13
C LEU A 246 1.50 10.40 6.36
N GLY A 247 1.86 10.73 5.12
CA GLY A 247 1.13 11.69 4.29
C GLY A 247 -0.33 11.32 4.12
N ASP A 248 -0.66 10.02 4.02
CA ASP A 248 -2.01 9.52 3.74
C ASP A 248 -2.81 9.03 4.97
N VAL A 249 -2.24 9.08 6.19
CA VAL A 249 -2.93 8.66 7.42
C VAL A 249 -4.28 9.37 7.54
N GLY A 250 -5.36 8.64 7.79
CA GLY A 250 -6.72 9.17 7.88
C GLY A 250 -7.28 9.66 6.55
N MET A 251 -6.68 9.26 5.42
CA MET A 251 -7.11 9.63 4.07
C MET A 251 -7.23 8.47 3.10
N TYR A 252 -6.72 7.28 3.45
CA TYR A 252 -6.75 6.11 2.58
C TYR A 252 -8.17 5.72 2.13
N ASP A 253 -9.18 5.99 2.94
CA ASP A 253 -10.58 5.70 2.70
C ASP A 253 -11.39 6.85 2.09
N TRP A 254 -10.76 8.00 1.80
CA TRP A 254 -11.42 9.15 1.18
C TRP A 254 -12.12 8.80 -0.14
N PRO A 255 -11.59 7.89 -0.98
CA PRO A 255 -12.34 7.37 -2.11
C PRO A 255 -13.70 6.78 -1.70
N ALA A 256 -13.74 5.92 -0.68
CA ALA A 256 -14.97 5.31 -0.21
C ALA A 256 -15.95 6.35 0.36
N ARG A 257 -15.43 7.32 1.11
CA ARG A 257 -16.22 8.46 1.63
C ARG A 257 -16.83 9.31 0.52
N ALA A 258 -16.17 9.38 -0.63
CA ALA A 258 -16.65 10.07 -1.83
C ALA A 258 -17.51 9.17 -2.75
N GLY A 259 -17.98 8.01 -2.28
CA GLY A 259 -18.91 7.13 -3.01
C GLY A 259 -18.23 6.14 -3.96
N VAL A 260 -16.91 5.99 -3.90
CA VAL A 260 -16.23 4.86 -4.57
C VAL A 260 -16.58 3.58 -3.81
N ASN A 261 -16.70 2.45 -4.52
CA ASN A 261 -16.84 1.15 -3.88
C ASN A 261 -15.70 0.94 -2.83
N PRO A 262 -16.02 0.65 -1.56
CA PRO A 262 -15.02 0.42 -0.52
C PRO A 262 -13.99 -0.68 -0.85
N ASP A 263 -14.36 -1.66 -1.68
CA ASP A 263 -13.48 -2.76 -2.11
C ASP A 263 -12.63 -2.40 -3.35
N ALA A 264 -12.80 -1.20 -3.92
CA ALA A 264 -12.00 -0.80 -5.07
C ALA A 264 -10.51 -0.70 -4.66
N PRO A 265 -9.60 -1.34 -5.41
CA PRO A 265 -8.18 -1.27 -5.12
C PRO A 265 -7.71 0.17 -5.29
N ARG A 266 -6.96 0.67 -4.32
CA ARG A 266 -6.56 2.08 -4.25
C ARG A 266 -5.19 2.27 -3.64
N SER A 267 -4.51 3.30 -4.10
CA SER A 267 -3.25 3.80 -3.55
C SER A 267 -3.19 5.30 -3.80
N GLY A 268 -2.48 6.04 -2.97
CA GLY A 268 -2.40 7.48 -3.12
C GLY A 268 -1.47 8.10 -2.12
N LEU A 269 -1.46 9.42 -2.12
CA LEU A 269 -0.66 10.19 -1.17
C LEU A 269 -1.38 11.48 -0.78
N GLY A 270 -1.19 11.88 0.47
CA GLY A 270 -1.72 13.12 1.01
C GLY A 270 -0.84 14.32 0.70
N GLY A 271 -1.47 15.49 0.57
CA GLY A 271 -0.76 16.74 0.32
C GLY A 271 -1.69 17.96 0.25
N SER A 272 -1.12 19.11 -0.10
CA SER A 272 -1.72 20.42 -0.33
C SER A 272 -1.60 20.78 -1.82
N PHE A 273 -2.37 20.10 -2.66
CA PHE A 273 -2.20 20.13 -4.11
C PHE A 273 -2.85 21.33 -4.79
N SER A 274 -4.06 21.71 -4.39
CA SER A 274 -4.80 22.80 -5.05
C SER A 274 -4.42 24.16 -4.50
N ALA A 275 -4.13 24.25 -3.20
CA ALA A 275 -3.69 25.48 -2.53
C ALA A 275 -2.82 25.17 -1.30
N PRO A 276 -2.01 26.13 -0.82
CA PRO A 276 -1.21 25.95 0.39
C PRO A 276 -2.05 25.63 1.62
N GLY A 277 -1.61 24.64 2.41
CA GLY A 277 -2.28 24.26 3.66
C GLY A 277 -3.62 23.53 3.49
N THR A 278 -4.05 23.23 2.26
CA THR A 278 -5.20 22.35 2.05
C THR A 278 -4.83 20.91 2.41
N ARG A 279 -5.80 20.18 2.95
CA ARG A 279 -5.67 18.74 3.18
C ARG A 279 -6.39 18.02 2.07
N GLU A 280 -5.63 17.34 1.23
CA GLU A 280 -6.13 16.67 0.05
C GLU A 280 -5.45 15.32 -0.13
N TYR A 281 -6.12 14.41 -0.83
CA TYR A 281 -5.61 13.07 -1.12
C TYR A 281 -5.65 12.84 -2.62
N LEU A 282 -4.49 12.56 -3.21
CA LEU A 282 -4.36 12.25 -4.62
C LEU A 282 -4.28 10.72 -4.75
N ALA A 283 -5.34 10.09 -5.24
CA ALA A 283 -5.47 8.64 -5.23
C ALA A 283 -5.74 8.07 -6.61
N LEU A 284 -5.02 7.01 -6.94
CA LEU A 284 -5.31 6.10 -8.04
C LEU A 284 -6.30 5.04 -7.55
N VAL A 285 -7.46 4.97 -8.18
CA VAL A 285 -8.52 4.04 -7.80
C VAL A 285 -8.90 3.17 -9.00
N GLY A 286 -8.83 1.86 -8.83
CA GLY A 286 -9.27 0.89 -9.83
C GLY A 286 -10.79 0.78 -9.91
N GLN A 287 -11.29 0.28 -11.04
CA GLN A 287 -12.67 -0.16 -11.13
C GLN A 287 -12.84 -1.48 -10.36
N ALA A 288 -13.83 -1.55 -9.48
CA ALA A 288 -14.17 -2.80 -8.81
C ALA A 288 -14.65 -3.83 -9.85
N THR A 289 -13.91 -4.92 -10.03
CA THR A 289 -14.29 -6.02 -10.91
C THR A 289 -15.22 -7.00 -10.17
N GLY A 290 -16.40 -6.52 -9.74
CA GLY A 290 -17.34 -7.33 -8.97
C GLY A 290 -16.77 -7.84 -7.63
N PRO A 291 -17.51 -8.69 -6.88
CA PRO A 291 -16.93 -9.40 -5.75
C PRO A 291 -15.81 -10.30 -6.27
N ALA A 292 -14.59 -10.11 -5.77
CA ALA A 292 -13.52 -11.07 -6.00
C ALA A 292 -14.03 -12.44 -5.57
N ALA A 293 -14.04 -13.42 -6.48
CA ALA A 293 -14.32 -14.79 -6.09
C ALA A 293 -13.21 -15.21 -5.11
N PRO A 294 -13.54 -15.72 -3.91
CA PRO A 294 -12.54 -16.04 -2.88
C PRO A 294 -11.48 -17.05 -3.35
N ASP A 295 -11.79 -17.88 -4.35
CA ASP A 295 -10.93 -18.98 -4.83
C ASP A 295 -9.97 -18.61 -5.99
N THR A 296 -9.99 -17.39 -6.53
CA THR A 296 -9.06 -17.01 -7.64
C THR A 296 -7.81 -16.28 -7.15
N ALA A 297 -7.51 -16.36 -5.84
CA ALA A 297 -6.48 -15.59 -5.15
C ALA A 297 -5.03 -15.77 -5.66
N MET A 298 -4.79 -16.71 -6.56
CA MET A 298 -3.45 -17.05 -7.07
C MET A 298 -3.35 -17.08 -8.60
N GLN A 299 -4.43 -16.79 -9.34
CA GLN A 299 -4.44 -16.93 -10.81
C GLN A 299 -4.72 -15.60 -11.54
N GLY A 300 -3.70 -14.75 -11.61
CA GLY A 300 -3.60 -13.65 -12.56
C GLY A 300 -4.45 -12.43 -12.23
N GLY A 301 -3.80 -11.28 -12.03
CA GLY A 301 -4.51 -10.02 -11.77
C GLY A 301 -5.48 -9.67 -12.90
N HIS A 302 -6.70 -9.27 -12.54
CA HIS A 302 -7.63 -8.74 -13.53
C HIS A 302 -7.10 -7.40 -14.04
N ALA A 303 -6.87 -7.30 -15.35
CA ALA A 303 -6.57 -6.04 -15.99
C ALA A 303 -7.76 -5.10 -15.78
N SER A 304 -7.57 -4.07 -14.96
CA SER A 304 -8.55 -3.05 -14.67
C SER A 304 -8.04 -1.69 -15.16
N THR A 305 -8.93 -0.70 -15.20
CA THR A 305 -8.54 0.68 -15.42
C THR A 305 -8.51 1.40 -14.08
N GLY A 306 -7.42 2.14 -13.86
CA GLY A 306 -7.23 3.04 -12.75
C GLY A 306 -7.53 4.46 -13.12
N THR A 307 -8.23 5.19 -12.25
CA THR A 307 -8.44 6.63 -12.39
C THR A 307 -7.78 7.37 -11.24
N LEU A 308 -6.84 8.26 -11.56
CA LEU A 308 -6.29 9.21 -10.62
C LEU A 308 -7.29 10.34 -10.38
N LYS A 309 -7.62 10.61 -9.12
CA LYS A 309 -8.51 11.71 -8.72
C LYS A 309 -7.94 12.44 -7.50
N LEU A 310 -8.31 13.71 -7.39
CA LEU A 310 -8.01 14.53 -6.21
C LEU A 310 -9.25 14.57 -5.30
N TYR A 311 -9.10 14.12 -4.06
CA TYR A 311 -10.13 14.09 -3.04
C TYR A 311 -9.91 15.21 -2.03
N ARG A 312 -10.99 15.87 -1.60
CA ARG A 312 -10.91 17.03 -0.70
C ARG A 312 -11.93 16.91 0.43
N ALA A 313 -11.53 17.37 1.61
CA ALA A 313 -12.49 17.62 2.68
C ALA A 313 -13.32 18.87 2.36
N GLN A 314 -14.64 18.78 2.49
CA GLN A 314 -15.56 19.89 2.35
C GLN A 314 -16.55 19.85 3.54
N GLY A 315 -16.23 20.59 4.60
CA GLY A 315 -16.89 20.41 5.89
C GLY A 315 -16.61 19.03 6.47
N GLY A 316 -17.65 18.30 6.87
CA GLY A 316 -17.54 16.91 7.35
C GLY A 316 -17.50 15.84 6.23
N ALA A 317 -17.76 16.23 4.98
CA ALA A 317 -17.81 15.33 3.84
C ALA A 317 -16.48 15.28 3.07
N VAL A 318 -16.30 14.24 2.25
CA VAL A 318 -15.20 14.16 1.26
C VAL A 318 -15.81 14.20 -0.12
N THR A 319 -15.27 15.06 -0.99
CA THR A 319 -15.66 15.16 -2.39
C THR A 319 -14.54 14.69 -3.31
N ALA A 320 -14.91 13.98 -4.37
CA ALA A 320 -13.99 13.60 -5.43
C ALA A 320 -14.00 14.64 -6.55
N GLY A 321 -12.81 15.07 -6.99
CA GLY A 321 -12.64 15.82 -8.23
C GLY A 321 -12.90 14.98 -9.49
N PRO A 322 -12.82 15.61 -10.67
CA PRO A 322 -12.85 14.89 -11.94
C PRO A 322 -11.65 13.93 -12.08
N ALA A 323 -11.73 13.02 -13.04
CA ALA A 323 -10.61 12.18 -13.45
C ALA A 323 -9.45 13.05 -13.94
N LEU A 324 -8.28 12.93 -13.32
CA LEU A 324 -7.07 13.66 -13.71
C LEU A 324 -6.22 12.87 -14.71
N GLN A 325 -6.21 11.54 -14.57
CA GLN A 325 -5.51 10.61 -15.45
C GLN A 325 -6.17 9.24 -15.37
N THR A 326 -6.21 8.51 -16.48
CA THR A 326 -6.57 7.08 -16.51
C THR A 326 -5.36 6.25 -16.92
N VAL A 327 -5.11 5.14 -16.24
CA VAL A 327 -4.01 4.22 -16.54
C VAL A 327 -4.45 2.77 -16.47
N PRO A 328 -3.76 1.86 -17.18
CA PRO A 328 -3.89 0.43 -16.92
C PRO A 328 -3.47 0.11 -15.48
N MET A 329 -4.23 -0.75 -14.80
CA MET A 329 -3.91 -1.30 -13.50
C MET A 329 -3.97 -2.82 -13.57
N LEU A 330 -3.03 -3.48 -12.91
CA LEU A 330 -3.19 -4.85 -12.48
C LEU A 330 -3.60 -4.77 -11.02
N SER A 331 -4.69 -5.42 -10.65
CA SER A 331 -4.97 -5.67 -9.24
C SER A 331 -4.53 -7.08 -8.96
N ASP A 332 -3.71 -7.27 -7.93
CA ASP A 332 -3.53 -8.61 -7.39
C ASP A 332 -4.77 -9.01 -6.56
N PRO A 333 -4.92 -10.30 -6.24
CA PRO A 333 -6.08 -10.74 -5.48
C PRO A 333 -6.12 -10.30 -4.02
N SER A 334 -4.98 -9.84 -3.47
CA SER A 334 -4.93 -9.16 -2.17
C SER A 334 -5.45 -7.72 -2.22
N GLY A 335 -5.88 -7.25 -3.38
CA GLY A 335 -6.42 -5.90 -3.56
C GLY A 335 -5.33 -4.83 -3.61
N TYR A 336 -4.05 -5.22 -3.65
CA TYR A 336 -2.98 -4.27 -3.87
C TYR A 336 -3.00 -3.80 -5.32
N VAL A 337 -2.74 -2.51 -5.47
CA VAL A 337 -2.57 -1.87 -6.77
C VAL A 337 -1.18 -2.22 -7.28
N ASP A 338 -1.08 -3.25 -8.11
CA ASP A 338 0.09 -3.43 -8.96
C ASP A 338 -0.07 -2.56 -10.20
N SER A 339 0.33 -1.30 -10.07
CA SER A 339 0.45 -0.43 -11.23
C SER A 339 1.91 -0.16 -11.50
N ALA A 340 2.31 -0.31 -12.76
CA ALA A 340 3.55 0.28 -13.23
C ALA A 340 3.46 1.83 -13.28
N TRP A 341 2.36 2.46 -12.86
CA TRP A 341 2.18 3.90 -12.83
C TRP A 341 1.51 4.34 -11.53
N TRP A 342 2.17 5.17 -10.71
CA TRP A 342 1.55 5.66 -9.47
C TRP A 342 2.14 7.01 -9.01
N PRO A 343 1.34 7.82 -8.29
CA PRO A 343 1.87 9.00 -7.61
C PRO A 343 2.80 8.51 -6.48
N ALA A 344 4.09 8.85 -6.57
CA ALA A 344 5.12 8.32 -5.68
C ALA A 344 5.45 9.28 -4.54
N PHE A 345 5.52 10.59 -4.83
CA PHE A 345 5.93 11.59 -3.85
C PHE A 345 5.10 12.87 -3.99
N ALA A 346 4.69 13.46 -2.87
CA ALA A 346 4.29 14.87 -2.80
C ALA A 346 5.52 15.69 -2.39
N VAL A 347 5.82 16.75 -3.13
CA VAL A 347 6.96 17.63 -2.86
C VAL A 347 6.47 19.04 -2.65
N ARG A 348 6.68 19.53 -1.42
CA ARG A 348 6.30 20.87 -1.00
C ARG A 348 7.17 21.93 -1.66
N ARG A 349 6.52 22.86 -2.36
CA ARG A 349 7.14 24.05 -2.96
C ARG A 349 7.24 25.19 -1.96
N GLN A 350 8.07 26.20 -2.25
CA GLN A 350 8.23 27.38 -1.38
C GLN A 350 6.88 28.09 -1.11
N GLY A 351 6.00 28.11 -2.11
CA GLY A 351 4.67 28.69 -1.99
C GLY A 351 3.70 27.93 -1.09
N GLY A 352 4.09 26.79 -0.52
CA GLY A 352 3.28 26.00 0.39
C GLY A 352 2.37 24.96 -0.27
N ARG A 353 2.34 24.92 -1.61
CA ARG A 353 1.63 23.93 -2.43
C ARG A 353 2.53 22.73 -2.70
N ASP A 354 1.94 21.55 -2.84
CA ASP A 354 2.61 20.32 -3.24
C ASP A 354 2.48 20.06 -4.75
N ASP A 355 3.60 19.74 -5.40
CA ASP A 355 3.62 19.07 -6.69
C ASP A 355 3.76 17.56 -6.50
N VAL A 356 3.42 16.77 -7.52
CA VAL A 356 3.53 15.32 -7.46
C VAL A 356 4.63 14.81 -8.39
N ILE A 357 5.45 13.90 -7.88
CA ILE A 357 6.28 13.04 -8.71
C ILE A 357 5.56 11.72 -8.90
N VAL A 358 5.40 11.34 -10.16
CA VAL A 358 4.76 10.10 -10.60
C VAL A 358 5.85 9.15 -11.08
N ARG A 359 5.85 7.93 -10.56
CA ARG A 359 6.67 6.84 -11.11
C ARG A 359 5.93 6.20 -12.27
N ASP A 360 6.56 6.16 -13.43
CA ASP A 360 6.08 5.48 -14.63
C ASP A 360 7.09 4.42 -15.09
N ALA A 361 6.71 3.17 -14.91
CA ALA A 361 7.42 1.96 -15.24
C ALA A 361 6.75 1.17 -16.37
N ARG A 362 5.69 1.68 -17.00
CA ARG A 362 4.87 0.96 -18.00
C ARG A 362 5.67 0.54 -19.24
N SER A 363 6.73 1.29 -19.57
CA SER A 363 7.64 0.97 -20.67
C SER A 363 8.69 -0.10 -20.33
N GLY A 364 8.69 -0.63 -19.10
CA GLY A 364 9.76 -1.47 -18.56
C GLY A 364 10.99 -0.69 -18.08
N SER A 365 11.08 0.61 -18.36
CA SER A 365 12.05 1.53 -17.76
C SER A 365 11.40 2.34 -16.65
N VAL A 366 12.12 2.61 -15.55
CA VAL A 366 11.65 3.53 -14.50
C VAL A 366 11.82 4.96 -15.00
N ARG A 367 10.76 5.76 -14.89
CA ARG A 367 10.80 7.21 -15.13
C ARG A 367 10.09 7.91 -13.99
N TYR A 368 10.67 9.01 -13.51
CA TYR A 368 9.94 9.93 -12.65
C TYR A 368 9.53 11.13 -13.47
N THR A 369 8.24 11.43 -13.46
CA THR A 369 7.66 12.58 -14.15
C THR A 369 6.99 13.49 -13.12
N THR A 370 7.16 14.79 -13.30
CA THR A 370 6.72 15.76 -12.29
C THR A 370 5.53 16.53 -12.82
N HIS A 371 4.52 16.70 -11.98
CA HIS A 371 3.26 17.30 -12.37
C HIS A 371 2.74 18.27 -11.33
N ARG A 372 2.11 19.34 -11.81
CA ARG A 372 1.26 20.21 -11.02
C ARG A 372 -0.16 19.66 -11.01
N VAL A 373 -0.69 19.43 -9.82
CA VAL A 373 -2.04 18.92 -9.62
C VAL A 373 -2.98 20.09 -9.39
N SER A 374 -3.89 20.35 -10.32
CA SER A 374 -4.95 21.35 -10.16
C SER A 374 -6.30 20.70 -9.83
N GLY A 375 -7.34 21.51 -9.70
CA GLY A 375 -8.67 21.01 -9.43
C GLY A 375 -9.23 20.06 -10.50
N THR A 376 -8.75 20.21 -11.74
CA THR A 376 -9.30 19.56 -12.94
C THR A 376 -8.26 18.95 -13.88
N ALA A 377 -6.97 19.18 -13.63
CA ALA A 377 -5.91 18.74 -14.52
C ALA A 377 -4.63 18.34 -13.78
N LEU A 378 -3.91 17.37 -14.36
CA LEU A 378 -2.54 17.02 -14.03
C LEU A 378 -1.63 17.59 -15.14
N SER A 379 -0.86 18.63 -14.83
CA SER A 379 -0.05 19.35 -15.81
C SER A 379 1.43 19.02 -15.64
N ALA A 380 2.07 18.44 -16.66
CA ALA A 380 3.49 18.15 -16.62
C ALA A 380 4.33 19.41 -16.43
N LEU A 381 5.36 19.32 -15.59
CA LEU A 381 6.36 20.36 -15.37
C LEU A 381 7.60 20.01 -16.19
N THR A 382 7.90 20.78 -17.23
CA THR A 382 8.99 20.46 -18.18
C THR A 382 10.20 21.40 -18.08
N ASP A 383 10.01 22.65 -17.64
CA ASP A 383 11.09 23.61 -17.31
C ASP A 383 11.02 23.94 -15.81
N ASP A 384 11.21 22.92 -14.98
CA ASP A 384 11.12 23.02 -13.51
C ASP A 384 12.30 22.28 -12.87
N PRO A 385 12.93 22.81 -11.81
CA PRO A 385 14.07 22.16 -11.17
C PRO A 385 13.72 20.77 -10.62
N LEU A 386 12.49 20.58 -10.15
CA LEU A 386 12.04 19.28 -9.64
C LEU A 386 11.92 18.25 -10.77
N ALA A 387 11.57 18.66 -11.98
CA ALA A 387 11.52 17.78 -13.15
C ALA A 387 12.91 17.32 -13.59
N VAL A 388 13.89 18.23 -13.57
CA VAL A 388 15.29 17.91 -13.87
C VAL A 388 15.86 16.95 -12.82
N ALA A 389 15.64 17.22 -11.53
CA ALA A 389 16.08 16.33 -10.46
C ALA A 389 15.38 14.95 -10.50
N ALA A 390 14.08 14.91 -10.76
CA ALA A 390 13.34 13.65 -10.93
C ALA A 390 13.89 12.82 -12.10
N THR A 391 14.31 13.47 -13.20
CA THR A 391 14.93 12.78 -14.33
C THR A 391 16.25 12.11 -13.93
N LEU A 392 17.12 12.81 -13.20
CA LEU A 392 18.37 12.24 -12.66
C LEU A 392 18.07 11.00 -11.80
N LEU A 393 17.19 11.14 -10.81
CA LEU A 393 16.81 10.05 -9.91
C LEU A 393 16.20 8.86 -10.68
N GLY A 394 15.38 9.15 -11.68
CA GLY A 394 14.74 8.14 -12.53
C GLY A 394 15.74 7.38 -13.40
N ASP A 395 16.73 8.06 -13.96
CA ASP A 395 17.78 7.42 -14.77
C ASP A 395 18.65 6.48 -13.92
N LEU A 396 19.04 6.88 -12.70
CA LEU A 396 19.77 6.02 -11.77
C LEU A 396 18.94 4.81 -11.32
N SER A 397 17.68 5.04 -10.93
CA SER A 397 16.72 3.96 -10.61
C SER A 397 16.52 3.01 -11.78
N ASN A 398 16.55 3.52 -13.01
CA ASN A 398 16.42 2.71 -14.20
C ASN A 398 17.67 1.88 -14.49
N VAL A 399 18.88 2.43 -14.29
CA VAL A 399 20.12 1.62 -14.34
C VAL A 399 20.02 0.46 -13.35
N ALA A 400 19.72 0.78 -12.08
CA ALA A 400 19.57 -0.21 -11.02
C ALA A 400 18.62 -1.35 -11.40
N ARG A 401 17.41 -1.00 -11.85
CA ARG A 401 16.43 -1.99 -12.30
C ARG A 401 16.93 -2.87 -13.45
N GLN A 402 17.56 -2.29 -14.48
CA GLN A 402 18.02 -3.09 -15.63
C GLN A 402 19.19 -4.00 -15.22
N VAL A 403 20.13 -3.50 -14.43
CA VAL A 403 21.26 -4.28 -13.91
C VAL A 403 20.75 -5.42 -13.03
N ALA A 404 19.91 -5.15 -12.02
CA ALA A 404 19.29 -6.19 -11.18
C ALA A 404 18.59 -7.26 -12.03
N SER A 405 17.84 -6.83 -13.04
CA SER A 405 17.15 -7.77 -13.94
C SER A 405 18.11 -8.74 -14.62
N SER A 406 19.35 -8.35 -14.91
CA SER A 406 20.35 -9.23 -15.54
C SER A 406 20.80 -10.39 -14.65
N TYR A 407 20.71 -10.23 -13.32
CA TYR A 407 21.03 -11.24 -12.31
C TYR A 407 19.86 -12.16 -11.98
N ALA A 408 18.65 -11.83 -12.43
CA ALA A 408 17.49 -12.69 -12.22
C ALA A 408 17.69 -14.06 -12.88
N ARG A 409 17.29 -15.12 -12.18
CA ARG A 409 17.43 -16.53 -12.60
C ARG A 409 16.05 -17.14 -12.92
N PRO A 410 15.38 -16.68 -14.00
CA PRO A 410 14.05 -17.18 -14.32
C PRO A 410 14.09 -18.66 -14.69
N THR A 411 12.97 -19.34 -14.46
CA THR A 411 12.75 -20.71 -14.91
C THR A 411 11.59 -20.71 -15.92
N PRO A 412 11.83 -21.10 -17.20
CA PRO A 412 13.10 -21.58 -17.76
C PRO A 412 14.17 -20.47 -17.90
N PRO A 413 15.47 -20.84 -17.97
CA PRO A 413 16.55 -19.87 -18.17
C PRO A 413 16.39 -19.06 -19.45
N ARG A 414 16.84 -17.80 -19.41
CA ARG A 414 16.80 -16.89 -20.56
C ARG A 414 17.56 -17.45 -21.77
N THR A 415 16.96 -17.31 -22.94
CA THR A 415 17.63 -17.57 -24.23
C THR A 415 18.75 -16.54 -24.48
N ALA A 416 19.66 -16.85 -25.41
CA ALA A 416 20.72 -15.91 -25.79
C ALA A 416 20.16 -14.56 -26.30
N ALA A 417 19.07 -14.60 -27.07
CA ALA A 417 18.40 -13.40 -27.55
C ALA A 417 17.81 -12.55 -26.41
N GLN A 418 17.19 -13.19 -25.41
CA GLN A 418 16.69 -12.50 -24.22
C GLN A 418 17.82 -11.88 -23.39
N LYS A 419 18.95 -12.58 -23.21
CA LYS A 419 20.14 -12.03 -22.54
C LYS A 419 20.70 -10.81 -23.28
N ALA A 420 20.81 -10.89 -24.62
CA ALA A 420 21.26 -9.77 -25.45
C ALA A 420 20.30 -8.56 -25.33
N GLN A 421 18.99 -8.79 -25.30
CA GLN A 421 18.01 -7.72 -25.11
C GLN A 421 18.14 -7.06 -23.73
N VAL A 422 18.38 -7.83 -22.67
CA VAL A 422 18.63 -7.29 -21.32
C VAL A 422 19.89 -6.42 -21.34
N GLN A 423 20.99 -6.90 -21.94
CA GLN A 423 22.22 -6.11 -22.07
C GLN A 423 22.00 -4.81 -22.83
N GLN A 424 21.26 -4.84 -23.95
CA GLN A 424 20.94 -3.65 -24.72
C GLN A 424 20.17 -2.60 -23.88
N ARG A 425 19.28 -3.05 -22.99
CA ARG A 425 18.56 -2.15 -22.07
C ARG A 425 19.48 -1.55 -21.01
N ILE A 426 20.42 -2.33 -20.49
CA ILE A 426 21.47 -1.84 -19.58
C ILE A 426 22.31 -0.78 -20.27
N ASP A 427 22.83 -1.05 -21.47
CA ASP A 427 23.66 -0.10 -22.22
C ASP A 427 22.93 1.22 -22.50
N ALA A 428 21.64 1.13 -22.86
CA ALA A 428 20.80 2.31 -23.05
C ALA A 428 20.55 3.09 -21.75
N ALA A 429 20.40 2.40 -20.62
CA ALA A 429 20.25 3.04 -19.31
C ALA A 429 21.55 3.72 -18.86
N LEU A 430 22.69 3.03 -18.98
CA LEU A 430 24.02 3.56 -18.69
C LEU A 430 24.34 4.79 -19.53
N THR A 431 23.94 4.79 -20.81
CA THR A 431 24.12 5.94 -21.70
C THR A 431 23.40 7.19 -21.18
N ARG A 432 22.16 7.03 -20.69
CA ARG A 432 21.38 8.14 -20.11
C ARG A 432 21.92 8.61 -18.76
N ALA A 433 22.44 7.70 -17.95
CA ALA A 433 22.95 8.03 -16.62
C ALA A 433 24.37 8.65 -16.61
N ARG A 434 25.14 8.45 -17.68
CA ARG A 434 26.54 8.89 -17.75
C ARG A 434 26.75 10.39 -17.55
N PRO A 435 25.92 11.30 -18.12
CA PRO A 435 26.03 12.74 -17.83
C PRO A 435 25.86 13.05 -16.34
N TRP A 436 24.98 12.34 -15.63
CA TRP A 436 24.78 12.52 -14.19
C TRP A 436 26.01 12.09 -13.38
N ALA A 437 26.64 10.97 -13.75
CA ALA A 437 27.85 10.50 -13.08
C ALA A 437 29.02 11.49 -13.15
N ALA A 438 29.05 12.38 -14.15
CA ALA A 438 30.06 13.42 -14.27
C ALA A 438 29.82 14.64 -13.34
N LEU A 439 28.64 14.73 -12.72
CA LEU A 439 28.22 15.86 -11.87
C LEU A 439 28.27 15.53 -10.36
N THR A 440 28.84 14.39 -9.99
CA THR A 440 28.98 13.96 -8.60
C THR A 440 30.41 13.63 -8.25
N ASP A 441 30.76 13.87 -6.98
CA ASP A 441 32.02 13.40 -6.40
C ASP A 441 31.88 11.97 -5.85
N ALA A 442 30.67 11.40 -5.84
CA ALA A 442 30.43 10.04 -5.39
C ALA A 442 30.93 9.03 -6.42
N THR A 443 31.66 8.01 -5.95
CA THR A 443 32.07 6.89 -6.80
C THR A 443 30.90 5.92 -6.91
N LEU A 444 30.25 5.87 -8.08
CA LEU A 444 29.18 4.92 -8.38
C LEU A 444 29.63 3.93 -9.45
N ASP A 445 29.60 2.66 -9.11
CA ASP A 445 29.81 1.56 -10.06
C ASP A 445 28.52 1.28 -10.84
N LEU A 446 28.17 2.18 -11.78
CA LEU A 446 26.92 2.07 -12.55
C LEU A 446 26.71 0.70 -13.23
N PRO A 447 27.73 0.03 -13.80
CA PRO A 447 27.58 -1.32 -14.34
C PRO A 447 27.10 -2.38 -13.34
N HIS A 448 27.41 -2.21 -12.05
CA HIS A 448 27.00 -3.12 -10.98
C HIS A 448 25.93 -2.53 -10.05
N LEU A 449 25.50 -1.29 -10.26
CA LEU A 449 24.43 -0.66 -9.48
C LEU A 449 23.17 -1.48 -9.65
N GLY A 450 22.77 -2.25 -8.63
CA GLY A 450 21.64 -3.16 -8.65
C GLY A 450 20.44 -2.64 -7.88
N ASP A 451 20.65 -1.70 -6.97
CA ASP A 451 19.57 -1.00 -6.27
C ASP A 451 19.87 0.50 -6.21
N PHE A 452 18.84 1.28 -6.52
CA PHE A 452 18.81 2.72 -6.35
C PHE A 452 17.34 3.09 -6.08
N SER A 453 16.92 2.91 -4.84
CA SER A 453 15.53 3.05 -4.41
C SER A 453 15.32 4.35 -3.67
N VAL A 454 14.51 5.26 -4.23
CA VAL A 454 14.20 6.56 -3.62
C VAL A 454 13.03 6.42 -2.65
N GLY A 455 13.22 6.85 -1.39
CA GLY A 455 12.23 6.73 -0.33
C GLY A 455 11.41 8.00 -0.08
N ALA A 456 12.06 9.17 -0.12
CA ALA A 456 11.43 10.48 0.06
C ALA A 456 12.13 11.55 -0.76
N ILE A 457 11.41 12.64 -1.09
CA ILE A 457 11.92 13.80 -1.82
C ILE A 457 11.42 15.08 -1.14
N GLU A 458 12.34 15.98 -0.86
CA GLU A 458 12.10 17.31 -0.30
C GLU A 458 12.78 18.38 -1.16
N MET A 459 12.29 19.62 -1.08
CA MET A 459 12.84 20.74 -1.82
C MET A 459 13.17 21.89 -0.87
N PRO A 460 14.30 21.81 -0.13
CA PRO A 460 14.67 22.83 0.86
C PRO A 460 14.88 24.23 0.26
N THR A 461 15.31 24.31 -1.00
CA THR A 461 15.47 25.59 -1.73
C THR A 461 14.74 25.53 -3.07
N ASP A 462 13.88 26.52 -3.32
CA ASP A 462 13.03 26.63 -4.50
C ASP A 462 12.93 28.11 -4.92
N ALA A 463 14.04 28.65 -5.40
CA ALA A 463 14.13 30.03 -5.87
C ALA A 463 13.99 30.10 -7.40
N ALA A 464 13.89 31.32 -7.94
CA ALA A 464 13.64 31.53 -9.37
C ALA A 464 14.84 31.14 -10.27
N ASP A 465 16.06 31.18 -9.73
CA ASP A 465 17.33 30.98 -10.44
C ASP A 465 18.21 29.87 -9.85
N HIS A 466 17.90 29.39 -8.64
CA HIS A 466 18.58 28.26 -8.01
C HIS A 466 17.60 27.42 -7.19
N ALA A 467 17.89 26.12 -7.10
CA ALA A 467 17.08 25.19 -6.34
C ALA A 467 17.97 24.08 -5.75
N GLN A 468 17.51 23.48 -4.67
CA GLN A 468 18.12 22.31 -4.09
C GLN A 468 17.02 21.28 -3.81
N ILE A 469 17.25 20.05 -4.28
CA ILE A 469 16.44 18.89 -3.99
C ILE A 469 17.23 17.98 -3.06
N MET A 470 16.56 17.46 -2.03
CA MET A 470 17.07 16.41 -1.17
C MET A 470 16.20 15.16 -1.32
N ALA A 471 16.83 14.00 -1.45
CA ALA A 471 16.13 12.72 -1.47
C ALA A 471 16.81 11.71 -0.55
N THR A 472 16.05 10.74 -0.06
CA THR A 472 16.62 9.54 0.56
C THR A 472 16.73 8.45 -0.48
N ALA A 473 17.87 7.75 -0.52
CA ALA A 473 18.07 6.65 -1.45
C ALA A 473 18.81 5.48 -0.78
N GLU A 474 18.39 4.26 -1.08
CA GLU A 474 19.19 3.05 -0.86
C GLU A 474 20.05 2.80 -2.11
N VAL A 475 21.32 2.44 -1.92
CA VAL A 475 22.26 2.22 -3.03
C VAL A 475 22.96 0.88 -2.84
N GLY A 476 22.52 -0.12 -3.61
CA GLY A 476 23.04 -1.49 -3.56
C GLY A 476 23.70 -1.93 -4.86
N TYR A 477 24.65 -2.85 -4.76
CA TYR A 477 25.39 -3.36 -5.91
C TYR A 477 25.12 -4.86 -6.13
N ALA A 478 24.83 -5.23 -7.36
CA ALA A 478 24.64 -6.60 -7.78
C ALA A 478 25.98 -7.31 -7.92
N ASP A 479 26.07 -8.54 -7.43
CA ASP A 479 27.18 -9.43 -7.69
C ASP A 479 26.70 -10.83 -8.08
N ALA A 480 27.63 -11.75 -8.36
CA ALA A 480 27.29 -13.11 -8.80
C ALA A 480 26.54 -13.96 -7.74
N LYS A 481 26.58 -13.53 -6.47
CA LYS A 481 25.97 -14.19 -5.31
C LYS A 481 24.63 -13.57 -4.93
N THR A 482 24.42 -12.28 -5.24
CA THR A 482 23.16 -11.58 -4.92
C THR A 482 22.02 -12.07 -5.83
N ASP A 483 20.86 -12.34 -5.22
CA ASP A 483 19.62 -12.50 -5.98
C ASP A 483 19.14 -11.11 -6.42
N SER A 484 18.61 -11.01 -7.64
CA SER A 484 18.05 -9.77 -8.19
C SER A 484 16.95 -9.15 -7.34
N GLU A 485 16.28 -9.94 -6.51
CA GLU A 485 15.20 -9.50 -5.63
C GLU A 485 15.70 -8.95 -4.28
N TYR A 486 16.95 -9.25 -3.90
CA TYR A 486 17.48 -8.97 -2.56
C TYR A 486 18.83 -8.22 -2.63
N ILE A 487 18.86 -7.15 -3.42
CA ILE A 487 20.01 -6.26 -3.51
C ILE A 487 19.81 -5.14 -2.50
N PHE A 488 20.32 -5.33 -1.29
CA PHE A 488 20.30 -4.31 -0.25
C PHE A 488 21.57 -3.46 -0.30
N GLY A 489 21.48 -2.23 0.18
CA GLY A 489 22.62 -1.33 0.23
C GLY A 489 22.50 -0.28 1.33
N PRO A 490 23.60 0.40 1.65
CA PRO A 490 23.58 1.50 2.60
C PRO A 490 22.66 2.63 2.13
N ARG A 491 22.13 3.38 3.10
CA ARG A 491 21.26 4.53 2.87
C ARG A 491 22.06 5.83 2.72
N TYR A 492 21.59 6.69 1.83
CA TYR A 492 22.21 7.97 1.52
C TYR A 492 21.19 9.09 1.47
N THR A 493 21.67 10.30 1.78
CA THR A 493 21.03 11.54 1.36
C THR A 493 21.59 11.89 -0.01
N VAL A 494 20.71 11.97 -1.00
CA VAL A 494 21.01 12.56 -2.31
C VAL A 494 20.71 14.05 -2.23
N THR A 495 21.72 14.88 -2.39
CA THR A 495 21.52 16.35 -2.52
C THR A 495 21.82 16.74 -3.96
N ILE A 496 20.89 17.44 -4.60
CA ILE A 496 20.97 17.85 -6.01
C ILE A 496 20.84 19.36 -6.05
N ASP A 497 21.89 20.04 -6.49
CA ASP A 497 21.94 21.49 -6.68
C ASP A 497 21.65 21.83 -8.14
N LEU A 498 20.76 22.79 -8.37
CA LEU A 498 20.35 23.21 -9.69
C LEU A 498 20.41 24.74 -9.84
N THR A 499 20.71 25.18 -11.05
CA THR A 499 20.64 26.58 -11.44
C THR A 499 19.87 26.75 -12.74
N ARG A 500 19.19 27.88 -12.89
CA ARG A 500 18.50 28.25 -14.12
C ARG A 500 19.39 29.14 -14.97
N GLY A 501 19.68 28.71 -16.20
CA GLY A 501 20.34 29.52 -17.22
C GLY A 501 19.41 29.82 -18.39
N ASP A 502 19.98 30.36 -19.47
CA ASP A 502 19.24 30.71 -20.69
C ASP A 502 18.58 29.50 -21.37
N GLN A 503 19.10 28.29 -21.13
CA GLN A 503 18.60 27.03 -21.67
C GLN A 503 17.66 26.28 -20.70
N GLY A 504 17.25 26.93 -19.61
CA GLY A 504 16.40 26.35 -18.57
C GLY A 504 17.18 25.83 -17.36
N TRP A 505 16.55 24.95 -16.60
CA TRP A 505 17.13 24.35 -15.39
C TRP A 505 18.17 23.27 -15.69
N THR A 506 19.26 23.28 -14.94
CA THR A 506 20.35 22.29 -15.06
C THR A 506 20.88 21.88 -13.70
N VAL A 507 21.27 20.61 -13.56
CA VAL A 507 22.00 20.14 -12.37
C VAL A 507 23.43 20.66 -12.46
N THR A 508 23.89 21.35 -11.43
CA THR A 508 25.27 21.84 -11.33
C THR A 508 26.15 20.84 -10.59
N LYS A 509 25.60 20.23 -9.55
CA LYS A 509 26.25 19.22 -8.72
C LYS A 509 25.21 18.34 -8.06
N TRP A 510 25.57 17.10 -7.78
CA TRP A 510 24.86 16.32 -6.77
C TRP A 510 25.83 15.48 -5.93
N THR A 511 25.39 15.05 -4.76
CA THR A 511 26.21 14.29 -3.81
C THR A 511 25.44 13.15 -3.17
N LEU A 512 26.17 12.10 -2.78
CA LEU A 512 25.67 11.05 -1.88
C LEU A 512 26.35 11.20 -0.53
N THR A 513 25.59 11.57 0.49
CA THR A 513 26.06 11.60 1.87
C THR A 513 25.55 10.36 2.59
N PRO A 514 26.44 9.47 3.10
CA PRO A 514 26.00 8.32 3.88
C PRO A 514 25.13 8.77 5.03
N ARG A 515 24.00 8.08 5.25
CA ARG A 515 23.20 8.26 6.46
C ARG A 515 23.59 7.16 7.43
N THR A 516 23.94 7.56 8.64
CA THR A 516 24.35 6.66 9.73
C THR A 516 23.30 6.62 10.81
N GLY A 517 23.39 5.66 11.73
CA GLY A 517 22.50 5.59 12.89
C GLY A 517 21.35 4.61 12.71
N GLU A 518 21.53 3.52 11.97
CA GLU A 518 20.68 2.34 12.21
C GLU A 518 20.84 1.96 13.68
N VAL A 519 19.73 1.88 14.40
CA VAL A 519 19.74 1.35 15.77
C VAL A 519 20.13 -0.11 15.61
N THR A 520 21.38 -0.44 15.92
CA THR A 520 21.77 -1.85 16.03
C THR A 520 20.99 -2.41 17.19
N THR A 521 20.08 -3.32 16.87
CA THR A 521 19.34 -4.09 17.87
C THR A 521 20.38 -4.92 18.61
N ASN A 522 20.66 -4.59 19.87
CA ASN A 522 21.52 -5.42 20.71
C ASN A 522 20.87 -6.77 21.01
#